data_AF-A0A0M9ZTP6-F1
#
_entry.id   AF-A0A0M9ZTP6-F1
#
_cell.length_a   1.000
_cell.length_b   1.000
_cell.length_c   1.000
_cell.angle_alpha   90.00
_cell.angle_beta   90.00
_cell.angle_gamma   90.00
#
_symmetry.space_group_name_H-M   'P 1'
#
loop_
_entity.id
_entity.type
_entity.pdbx_description
1 polymer ?
#
loop_
_entity_poly.entity_id
_entity_poly.type
_entity_poly.pdbx_seq_one_letter_code
_entity_poly.pdbx_strand_id
1 'polypeptide(L)'
;MSNVRALLTTSTVALAAVAGTLALAPTATAVTTSLCGSTYNYVGKHAMKRVSGTGGPSTGGYVYVYYSPKTQQNCAIAKPVSDLRGKAWGLGVGLHSPKYKRGQSDGYASGQVYTRWAGPVYVKAPHACINVVGDMNAGRAHYAVTKEGVHCG
;
A
#
# COMPACT_ATOMS: atom_id res chain seq x y z
N MET A 1 78.09 -34.16 29.06
CA MET A 1 77.05 -33.82 30.05
C MET A 1 76.82 -32.31 30.03
N SER A 2 75.55 -31.89 30.14
CA SER A 2 75.03 -30.51 30.23
C SER A 2 74.87 -29.77 28.89
N ASN A 3 73.68 -29.62 28.28
CA ASN A 3 72.39 -29.01 28.66
C ASN A 3 72.31 -27.47 28.46
N VAL A 4 71.34 -27.09 27.61
CA VAL A 4 70.37 -25.96 27.75
C VAL A 4 70.56 -24.67 26.91
N ARG A 5 69.66 -24.56 25.90
CA ARG A 5 68.70 -23.48 25.53
C ARG A 5 69.18 -22.01 25.43
N ALA A 6 68.84 -21.30 24.35
CA ALA A 6 67.57 -20.57 24.18
C ALA A 6 67.56 -19.67 22.91
N LEU A 7 66.35 -19.51 22.35
CA LEU A 7 65.92 -18.67 21.21
C LEU A 7 66.09 -17.16 21.46
N LEU A 8 66.14 -16.38 20.38
CA LEU A 8 65.32 -15.15 20.22
C LEU A 8 65.22 -14.74 18.74
N THR A 9 64.13 -15.18 18.11
CA THR A 9 63.62 -14.75 16.80
C THR A 9 62.99 -13.37 16.89
N THR A 10 63.44 -12.44 16.04
CA THR A 10 62.88 -11.08 15.90
C THR A 10 61.56 -11.12 15.14
N SER A 11 60.45 -10.88 15.84
CA SER A 11 59.11 -10.76 15.26
C SER A 11 58.87 -9.35 14.74
N THR A 12 58.80 -9.19 13.42
CA THR A 12 58.33 -7.96 12.75
C THR A 12 56.80 -7.84 12.90
N VAL A 13 56.36 -6.71 13.46
CA VAL A 13 54.94 -6.34 13.58
C VAL A 13 54.40 -5.97 12.19
N ALA A 14 53.49 -6.78 11.65
CA ALA A 14 52.72 -6.42 10.46
C ALA A 14 51.41 -5.72 10.90
N LEU A 15 51.26 -4.45 10.54
CA LEU A 15 50.01 -3.69 10.71
C LEU A 15 48.90 -4.32 9.86
N ALA A 16 47.84 -4.80 10.51
CA ALA A 16 46.61 -5.21 9.84
C ALA A 16 45.76 -3.97 9.51
N ALA A 17 45.64 -3.65 8.23
CA ALA A 17 44.66 -2.68 7.75
C ALA A 17 43.26 -3.32 7.78
N VAL A 18 42.44 -2.95 8.76
CA VAL A 18 41.02 -3.33 8.79
C VAL A 18 40.28 -2.46 7.78
N ALA A 19 40.12 -2.97 6.56
CA ALA A 19 39.18 -2.41 5.59
C ALA A 19 37.75 -2.70 6.10
N GLY A 20 37.20 -1.77 6.86
CA GLY A 20 35.80 -1.79 7.29
C GLY A 20 34.90 -1.68 6.06
N THR A 21 34.29 -2.79 5.67
CA THR A 21 33.15 -2.78 4.76
C THR A 21 32.00 -2.07 5.46
N LEU A 22 31.70 -0.84 5.03
CA LEU A 22 30.45 -0.16 5.35
C LEU A 22 29.30 -0.95 4.71
N ALA A 23 28.81 -1.95 5.45
CA ALA A 23 27.54 -2.58 5.14
C ALA A 23 26.45 -1.51 5.30
N LEU A 24 26.01 -0.95 4.17
CA LEU A 24 24.78 -0.17 4.10
C LEU A 24 23.65 -1.09 4.57
N ALA A 25 23.24 -0.94 5.83
CA ALA A 25 22.06 -1.62 6.35
C ALA A 25 20.89 -1.25 5.43
N PRO A 26 20.14 -2.23 4.88
CA PRO A 26 18.95 -1.91 4.11
C PRO A 26 18.01 -1.14 5.03
N THR A 27 17.70 0.10 4.68
CA THR A 27 16.62 0.84 5.29
C THR A 27 15.37 0.00 5.12
N ALA A 28 14.91 -0.61 6.22
CA ALA A 28 13.63 -1.29 6.26
C ALA A 28 12.55 -0.24 5.98
N THR A 29 12.19 -0.08 4.72
CA THR A 29 10.99 0.64 4.33
C THR A 29 9.87 -0.08 5.06
N ALA A 30 9.18 0.60 5.97
CA ALA A 30 8.05 0.03 6.66
C ALA A 30 7.11 -0.51 5.58
N VAL A 31 7.09 -1.83 5.42
CA VAL A 31 6.13 -2.50 4.55
C VAL A 31 4.81 -2.20 5.23
N THR A 32 4.12 -1.16 4.77
CA THR A 32 2.71 -1.00 5.04
C THR A 32 2.09 -2.25 4.43
N THR A 33 1.91 -3.27 5.26
CA THR A 33 1.30 -4.54 4.87
C THR A 33 0.02 -4.17 4.17
N SER A 34 -0.05 -4.51 2.88
CA SER A 34 -1.24 -4.23 2.10
C SER A 34 -2.42 -4.88 2.83
N LEU A 35 -3.50 -4.12 3.03
CA LEU A 35 -4.73 -4.68 3.59
C LEU A 35 -5.33 -5.77 2.69
N CYS A 36 -4.83 -5.89 1.45
CA CYS A 36 -5.15 -6.93 0.50
C CYS A 36 -4.38 -8.25 0.73
N GLY A 37 -3.39 -8.25 1.63
CA GLY A 37 -2.51 -9.40 1.89
C GLY A 37 -1.12 -9.27 1.28
N SER A 38 -0.22 -10.15 1.71
CA SER A 38 1.23 -10.06 1.43
C SER A 38 1.64 -10.27 -0.02
N THR A 39 0.81 -10.92 -0.83
CA THR A 39 1.12 -11.19 -2.26
C THR A 39 0.74 -10.04 -3.20
N TYR A 40 0.15 -8.97 -2.66
CA TYR A 40 -0.38 -7.86 -3.43
C TYR A 40 0.61 -6.71 -3.51
N ASN A 41 0.99 -6.36 -4.73
CA ASN A 41 1.87 -5.24 -5.03
C ASN A 41 1.06 -3.97 -5.25
N TYR A 42 1.58 -2.83 -4.81
CA TYR A 42 0.94 -1.53 -5.04
C TYR A 42 0.95 -1.18 -6.52
N VAL A 43 -0.22 -0.83 -7.06
CA VAL A 43 -0.39 -0.38 -8.45
C VAL A 43 -0.52 1.13 -8.52
N GLY A 44 -1.34 1.71 -7.64
CA GLY A 44 -1.61 3.14 -7.68
C GLY A 44 -2.68 3.57 -6.70
N LYS A 45 -2.96 4.88 -6.67
CA LYS A 45 -4.06 5.45 -5.90
C LYS A 45 -4.79 6.53 -6.69
N HIS A 46 -6.09 6.67 -6.43
CA HIS A 46 -6.96 7.64 -7.08
C HIS A 46 -7.65 8.50 -6.04
N ALA A 47 -7.54 9.82 -6.21
CA ALA A 47 -8.09 10.80 -5.27
C ALA A 47 -9.61 10.88 -5.39
N MET A 48 -10.31 10.72 -4.27
CA MET A 48 -11.73 11.06 -4.15
C MET A 48 -11.85 12.58 -3.99
N LYS A 49 -12.20 13.26 -5.09
CA LYS A 49 -12.34 14.72 -5.12
C LYS A 49 -13.72 15.12 -4.65
N ARG A 50 -13.82 16.29 -4.02
CA ARG A 50 -15.13 16.84 -3.65
C ARG A 50 -15.94 17.07 -4.92
N VAL A 51 -17.11 16.45 -5.01
CA VAL A 51 -18.02 16.58 -6.16
C VAL A 51 -19.25 17.40 -5.81
N SER A 52 -19.60 17.51 -4.52
CA SER A 52 -20.67 18.40 -4.06
C SER A 52 -20.50 18.78 -2.59
N GLY A 53 -21.34 19.72 -2.15
CA GLY A 53 -21.36 20.19 -0.76
C GLY A 53 -20.26 21.20 -0.43
N THR A 54 -20.14 21.55 0.86
CA THR A 54 -19.21 22.58 1.34
C THR A 54 -18.45 22.13 2.58
N GLY A 55 -17.34 22.80 2.87
CA GLY A 55 -16.43 22.44 3.96
C GLY A 55 -15.48 21.29 3.61
N GLY A 56 -14.46 21.10 4.46
CA GLY A 56 -13.44 20.06 4.30
C GLY A 56 -12.40 20.33 3.19
N PRO A 57 -11.41 19.43 3.05
CA PRO A 57 -10.35 19.52 2.04
C PRO A 57 -10.89 19.32 0.61
N SER A 58 -10.10 19.64 -0.42
CA SER A 58 -10.46 19.36 -1.83
C SER A 58 -10.44 17.87 -2.18
N THR A 59 -9.71 17.07 -1.40
CA THR A 59 -9.58 15.62 -1.55
C THR A 59 -10.00 14.97 -0.24
N GLY A 60 -11.05 14.15 -0.29
CA GLY A 60 -11.60 13.51 0.90
C GLY A 60 -10.85 12.25 1.30
N GLY A 61 -10.27 11.56 0.32
CA GLY A 61 -9.50 10.35 0.54
C GLY A 61 -8.96 9.79 -0.76
N TYR A 62 -8.51 8.55 -0.71
CA TYR A 62 -7.97 7.84 -1.86
C TYR A 62 -8.48 6.40 -1.91
N VAL A 63 -8.75 5.94 -3.13
CA VAL A 63 -8.82 4.51 -3.44
C VAL A 63 -7.41 4.03 -3.76
N TYR A 64 -6.92 3.03 -3.04
CA TYR A 64 -5.62 2.39 -3.29
C TYR A 64 -5.85 1.07 -3.99
N VAL A 65 -5.08 0.80 -5.03
CA VAL A 65 -5.21 -0.38 -5.88
C VAL A 65 -3.93 -1.21 -5.78
N TYR A 66 -4.13 -2.52 -5.68
CA TYR A 66 -3.07 -3.49 -5.60
C TYR A 66 -3.35 -4.66 -6.54
N TYR A 67 -2.30 -5.39 -6.93
CA TYR A 67 -2.40 -6.55 -7.81
C TYR A 67 -1.50 -7.68 -7.33
N SER A 68 -2.02 -8.90 -7.34
CA SER A 68 -1.24 -10.11 -7.09
C SER A 68 -0.99 -10.85 -8.41
N PRO A 69 0.27 -10.91 -8.91
CA PRO A 69 0.59 -11.71 -10.09
C PRO A 69 0.38 -13.21 -9.84
N LYS A 70 0.47 -13.66 -8.58
CA LYS A 70 0.26 -15.07 -8.19
C LYS A 70 -1.19 -15.52 -8.40
N THR A 71 -2.17 -14.67 -8.08
CA THR A 71 -3.60 -15.02 -8.20
C THR A 71 -4.28 -14.36 -9.40
N GLN A 72 -3.56 -13.46 -10.09
CA GLN A 72 -4.05 -12.58 -11.16
C GLN A 72 -5.27 -11.75 -10.71
N GLN A 73 -5.28 -11.34 -9.44
CA GLN A 73 -6.38 -10.65 -8.80
C GLN A 73 -5.98 -9.22 -8.43
N ASN A 74 -6.88 -8.28 -8.71
CA ASN A 74 -6.79 -6.91 -8.24
C ASN A 74 -7.50 -6.79 -6.90
N CYS A 75 -7.01 -5.90 -6.06
CA CYS A 75 -7.62 -5.54 -4.79
C CYS A 75 -7.68 -4.02 -4.64
N ALA A 76 -8.75 -3.51 -4.03
CA ALA A 76 -8.88 -2.10 -3.71
C ALA A 76 -9.37 -1.87 -2.28
N ILE A 77 -8.90 -0.77 -1.71
CA ILE A 77 -9.36 -0.22 -0.43
C ILE A 77 -9.56 1.28 -0.58
N ALA A 78 -10.50 1.87 0.17
CA ALA A 78 -10.63 3.31 0.30
C ALA A 78 -10.20 3.77 1.69
N LYS A 79 -9.45 4.87 1.77
CA LYS A 79 -9.05 5.51 3.04
C LYS A 79 -9.31 7.01 2.98
N PRO A 80 -9.90 7.61 4.03
CA PRO A 80 -9.96 9.06 4.17
C PRO A 80 -8.55 9.67 4.31
N VAL A 81 -8.40 10.93 3.92
CA VAL A 81 -7.23 11.73 4.32
C VAL A 81 -7.20 11.91 5.84
N SER A 82 -6.02 12.21 6.40
CA SER A 82 -5.81 12.38 7.85
C SER A 82 -6.91 13.20 8.52
N ASP A 83 -7.27 14.32 7.91
CA ASP A 83 -8.16 15.33 8.47
C ASP A 83 -9.61 14.85 8.59
N LEU A 84 -9.98 13.81 7.83
CA LEU A 84 -11.32 13.25 7.77
C LEU A 84 -11.41 11.82 8.35
N ARG A 85 -10.30 11.27 8.87
CA ARG A 85 -10.32 9.97 9.58
C ARG A 85 -11.24 10.04 10.79
N GLY A 86 -12.14 9.05 10.92
CA GLY A 86 -13.16 9.03 11.98
C GLY A 86 -14.28 10.06 11.83
N LYS A 87 -14.28 10.88 10.76
CA LYS A 87 -15.31 11.91 10.48
C LYS A 87 -16.21 11.55 9.30
N ALA A 88 -15.81 10.56 8.50
CA ALA A 88 -16.62 10.04 7.41
C ALA A 88 -17.78 9.21 7.99
N TRP A 89 -19.02 9.55 7.62
CA TRP A 89 -20.22 8.79 7.96
C TRP A 89 -20.65 7.86 6.82
N GLY A 90 -20.01 7.97 5.66
CA GLY A 90 -20.06 6.99 4.58
C GLY A 90 -18.70 6.92 3.90
N LEU A 91 -18.24 5.71 3.55
CA LEU A 91 -17.00 5.47 2.84
C LEU A 91 -17.14 4.15 2.07
N GLY A 92 -16.97 4.20 0.75
CA GLY A 92 -17.14 3.06 -0.15
C GLY A 92 -15.99 2.90 -1.13
N VAL A 93 -15.81 1.66 -1.57
CA VAL A 93 -14.86 1.26 -2.61
C VAL A 93 -15.50 0.24 -3.53
N GLY A 94 -15.26 0.37 -4.82
CA GLY A 94 -15.71 -0.54 -5.85
C GLY A 94 -14.59 -0.92 -6.80
N LEU A 95 -14.60 -2.17 -7.24
CA LEU A 95 -13.77 -2.72 -8.30
C LEU A 95 -14.66 -3.42 -9.32
N HIS A 96 -14.41 -3.21 -10.61
CA HIS A 96 -15.17 -3.83 -11.68
C HIS A 96 -14.26 -4.20 -12.86
N SER A 97 -14.48 -5.34 -13.49
CA SER A 97 -13.88 -5.67 -14.78
C SER A 97 -14.96 -5.68 -15.87
N PRO A 98 -14.93 -4.74 -16.84
CA PRO A 98 -15.88 -4.68 -17.94
C PRO A 98 -15.88 -5.95 -18.80
N LYS A 99 -14.69 -6.46 -19.14
CA LYS A 99 -14.51 -7.67 -19.97
C LYS A 99 -15.21 -8.89 -19.37
N TYR A 100 -15.08 -9.08 -18.06
CA TYR A 100 -15.62 -10.23 -17.34
C TYR A 100 -16.99 -9.96 -16.69
N LYS A 101 -17.54 -8.75 -16.83
CA LYS A 101 -18.81 -8.30 -16.24
C LYS A 101 -18.96 -8.66 -14.75
N ARG A 102 -17.87 -8.54 -13.99
CA ARG A 102 -17.86 -8.85 -12.55
C ARG A 102 -17.29 -7.71 -11.76
N GLY A 103 -17.79 -7.54 -10.55
CA GLY A 103 -17.32 -6.52 -9.63
C GLY A 103 -17.57 -6.92 -8.19
N GLN A 104 -16.88 -6.20 -7.31
CA GLN A 104 -17.12 -6.24 -5.87
C GLN A 104 -17.11 -4.80 -5.35
N SER A 105 -17.95 -4.54 -4.38
CA SER A 105 -18.02 -3.27 -3.68
C SER A 105 -18.19 -3.50 -2.19
N ASP A 106 -17.67 -2.55 -1.41
CA ASP A 106 -17.86 -2.44 0.02
C ASP A 106 -18.15 -0.98 0.36
N GLY A 107 -18.91 -0.75 1.43
CA GLY A 107 -19.09 0.60 1.97
C GLY A 107 -20.11 1.49 1.28
N TYR A 108 -21.26 0.93 0.93
CA TYR A 108 -22.39 1.65 0.33
C TYR A 108 -23.67 1.61 1.17
N ALA A 109 -23.66 1.07 2.39
CA ALA A 109 -24.85 1.04 3.23
C ALA A 109 -24.93 2.30 4.12
N SER A 110 -26.10 2.94 4.13
CA SER A 110 -26.38 4.07 5.03
C SER A 110 -26.19 3.65 6.49
N GLY A 111 -25.43 4.42 7.26
CA GLY A 111 -25.21 4.15 8.68
C GLY A 111 -24.00 3.26 8.99
N GLN A 112 -23.27 2.77 7.99
CA GLN A 112 -21.96 2.14 8.25
C GLN A 112 -20.91 3.22 8.56
N VAL A 113 -20.59 3.38 9.84
CA VAL A 113 -19.51 4.26 10.29
C VAL A 113 -18.17 3.56 10.08
N TYR A 114 -17.55 3.76 8.92
CA TYR A 114 -16.20 3.26 8.66
C TYR A 114 -15.18 4.14 9.37
N THR A 115 -14.67 3.66 10.51
CA THR A 115 -13.74 4.43 11.35
C THR A 115 -12.34 4.55 10.74
N ARG A 116 -11.96 3.68 9.78
CA ARG A 116 -10.60 3.67 9.22
C ARG A 116 -10.50 3.50 7.70
N TRP A 117 -11.26 2.58 7.09
CA TRP A 117 -11.14 2.25 5.66
C TRP A 117 -12.32 1.36 5.21
N ALA A 118 -12.60 1.33 3.90
CA ALA A 118 -13.52 0.38 3.26
C ALA A 118 -12.76 -0.60 2.35
N GLY A 119 -13.32 -1.80 2.16
CA GLY A 119 -12.70 -2.93 1.48
C GLY A 119 -12.21 -4.01 2.46
N PRO A 120 -11.30 -4.91 2.05
CA PRO A 120 -10.72 -5.00 0.71
C PRO A 120 -11.72 -5.68 -0.22
N VAL A 121 -11.87 -5.12 -1.41
CA VAL A 121 -12.67 -5.73 -2.49
C VAL A 121 -11.74 -6.30 -3.55
N TYR A 122 -12.13 -7.41 -4.17
CA TYR A 122 -11.26 -8.16 -5.06
C TYR A 122 -11.92 -8.48 -6.38
N VAL A 123 -11.18 -8.30 -7.48
CA VAL A 123 -11.62 -8.69 -8.82
C VAL A 123 -10.48 -9.36 -9.56
N LYS A 124 -10.68 -10.62 -9.92
CA LYS A 124 -9.79 -11.32 -10.86
C LYS A 124 -10.02 -10.73 -12.25
N ALA A 125 -8.97 -10.40 -12.99
CA ALA A 125 -9.11 -9.80 -14.32
C ALA A 125 -7.84 -10.03 -15.17
N PRO A 126 -7.50 -11.29 -15.49
CA PRO A 126 -6.34 -11.56 -16.32
C PRO A 126 -6.57 -11.04 -17.76
N HIS A 127 -5.56 -10.42 -18.35
CA HIS A 127 -5.61 -9.89 -19.73
C HIS A 127 -6.76 -8.91 -19.94
N ALA A 128 -7.05 -8.10 -18.92
CA ALA A 128 -8.20 -7.22 -18.87
C ALA A 128 -7.95 -6.04 -17.93
N CYS A 129 -8.52 -4.90 -18.30
CA CYS A 129 -8.51 -3.74 -17.42
C CYS A 129 -9.59 -3.82 -16.34
N ILE A 130 -9.30 -3.20 -15.20
CA ILE A 130 -10.26 -2.92 -14.13
C ILE A 130 -10.60 -1.43 -14.06
N ASN A 131 -11.83 -1.16 -13.64
CA ASN A 131 -12.32 0.15 -13.26
C ASN A 131 -12.44 0.19 -11.74
N VAL A 132 -12.26 1.38 -11.15
CA VAL A 132 -12.44 1.60 -9.72
C VAL A 132 -13.43 2.71 -9.45
N VAL A 133 -14.13 2.56 -8.34
CA VAL A 133 -15.01 3.58 -7.77
C VAL A 133 -14.61 3.80 -6.32
N GLY A 134 -14.69 5.05 -5.87
CA GLY A 134 -14.61 5.41 -4.46
C GLY A 134 -15.65 6.47 -4.16
N ASP A 135 -16.29 6.33 -3.00
CA ASP A 135 -17.32 7.26 -2.52
C ASP A 135 -17.07 7.58 -1.06
N MET A 136 -17.31 8.81 -0.64
CA MET A 136 -17.20 9.18 0.78
C MET A 136 -18.07 10.39 1.10
N ASN A 137 -18.73 10.33 2.25
CA ASN A 137 -19.44 11.45 2.83
C ASN A 137 -18.82 11.83 4.18
N ALA A 138 -18.49 13.12 4.35
CA ALA A 138 -17.94 13.65 5.59
C ALA A 138 -18.44 15.08 5.83
N GLY A 139 -19.06 15.32 6.98
CA GLY A 139 -19.74 16.58 7.26
C GLY A 139 -20.80 16.88 6.20
N ARG A 140 -20.69 18.04 5.54
CA ARG A 140 -21.56 18.50 4.45
C ARG A 140 -20.96 18.29 3.05
N ALA A 141 -19.89 17.53 2.93
CA ALA A 141 -19.18 17.33 1.66
C ALA A 141 -19.26 15.88 1.20
N HIS A 142 -19.46 15.72 -0.11
CA HIS A 142 -19.44 14.43 -0.80
C HIS A 142 -18.22 14.37 -1.73
N TYR A 143 -17.53 13.23 -1.68
CA TYR A 143 -16.29 13.00 -2.41
C TYR A 143 -16.43 11.73 -3.22
N ALA A 144 -16.01 11.76 -4.48
CA ALA A 144 -16.10 10.61 -5.35
C ALA A 144 -14.90 10.51 -6.29
N VAL A 145 -14.69 9.30 -6.77
CA VAL A 145 -13.83 9.02 -7.92
C VAL A 145 -14.39 7.84 -8.70
N THR A 146 -14.45 7.99 -10.01
CA THR A 146 -14.66 6.88 -10.95
C THR A 146 -13.51 6.93 -11.92
N LYS A 147 -12.75 5.84 -12.05
CA LYS A 147 -11.64 5.76 -12.98
C LYS A 147 -11.67 4.45 -13.74
N GLU A 148 -11.59 4.56 -15.06
CA GLU A 148 -11.52 3.43 -15.97
C GLU A 148 -10.08 3.08 -16.32
N GLY A 149 -9.84 1.84 -16.71
CA GLY A 149 -8.53 1.42 -17.22
C GLY A 149 -7.41 1.53 -16.18
N VAL A 150 -7.72 1.35 -14.90
CA VAL A 150 -6.83 1.66 -13.77
C VAL A 150 -5.62 0.73 -13.72
N HIS A 151 -5.84 -0.54 -14.01
CA HIS A 151 -4.81 -1.54 -14.13
C HIS A 151 -5.24 -2.55 -15.18
N CYS A 152 -4.36 -2.80 -16.15
CA CYS A 152 -4.54 -3.79 -17.19
C CYS A 152 -3.42 -4.82 -17.02
N GLY A 153 -3.77 -5.97 -16.45
CA GLY A 153 -2.90 -7.14 -16.38
C GLY A 153 -3.15 -8.08 -17.53
#